data_AF-A0AA96SNU8-F1
#
_entry.id   AF-A0AA96SNU8-F1
#
_cell.length_a   1.000
_cell.length_b   1.000
_cell.length_c   1.000
_cell.angle_alpha   90.00
_cell.angle_beta   90.00
_cell.angle_gamma   90.00
#
_symmetry.space_group_name_H-M   'P 1'
#
loop_
_entity.id
_entity.type
_entity.pdbx_description
1 polymer ?
#
loop_
_entity_poly.entity_id
_entity_poly.type
_entity_poly.pdbx_seq_one_letter_code
_entity_poly.pdbx_strand_id
1 'polypeptide(L)'
;MLKIDAEGFESHVLNGAKRLIEQHKPIIFAEAQPDNRLDLIRHFERMDYRCYWFASHRYQEDNFFRRPESLSGVDLNLACFHHDAAPSLPEKLSASVDSNLDFIPLVTREMLER
;
A
#
# COMPACT_ATOMS: atom_id res chain seq x y z
N MET A 1 -5.03 3.70 -12.25
CA MET A 1 -4.77 3.31 -10.86
C MET A 1 -6.05 2.78 -10.26
N LEU A 2 -5.99 1.73 -9.45
CA LEU A 2 -7.12 1.22 -8.65
C LEU A 2 -6.81 1.45 -7.16
N LYS A 3 -7.68 2.17 -6.46
CA LYS A 3 -7.60 2.29 -4.99
C LYS A 3 -8.52 1.23 -4.36
N ILE A 4 -8.03 0.50 -3.35
CA ILE A 4 -8.78 -0.50 -2.59
C ILE A 4 -8.69 -0.12 -1.11
N ASP A 5 -9.83 0.15 -0.52
CA ASP A 5 -9.97 0.50 0.89
C ASP A 5 -11.30 -0.12 1.29
N ALA A 6 -11.19 -1.32 1.84
CA ALA A 6 -12.30 -2.25 1.98
C ALA A 6 -12.34 -2.86 3.38
N GLU A 7 -11.71 -2.22 4.37
CA GLU A 7 -11.80 -2.57 5.79
C GLU A 7 -11.52 -4.06 6.04
N GLY A 8 -10.49 -4.62 5.39
CA GLY A 8 -10.08 -6.01 5.54
C GLY A 8 -10.59 -6.97 4.46
N PHE A 9 -11.41 -6.48 3.53
CA PHE A 9 -11.95 -7.26 2.40
C PHE A 9 -11.14 -7.11 1.11
N GLU A 10 -9.90 -6.62 1.17
CA GLU A 10 -9.07 -6.30 -0.02
C GLU A 10 -8.90 -7.53 -0.92
N SER A 11 -8.63 -8.70 -0.35
CA SER A 11 -8.52 -9.95 -1.11
C SER A 11 -9.81 -10.33 -1.85
N HIS A 12 -10.98 -10.00 -1.30
CA HIS A 12 -12.27 -10.24 -1.98
C HIS A 12 -12.43 -9.30 -3.18
N VAL A 13 -12.02 -8.04 -3.03
CA VAL A 13 -12.00 -7.06 -4.12
C VAL A 13 -11.06 -7.51 -5.24
N LEU A 14 -9.84 -7.95 -4.90
CA LEU A 14 -8.87 -8.47 -5.87
C LEU A 14 -9.43 -9.66 -6.66
N ASN A 15 -10.05 -10.62 -5.96
CA ASN A 15 -10.68 -11.78 -6.59
C ASN A 15 -11.85 -11.38 -7.51
N GLY A 16 -12.72 -10.49 -7.05
CA GLY A 16 -13.86 -10.00 -7.84
C GLY A 16 -13.44 -9.17 -9.05
N ALA A 17 -12.34 -8.44 -8.95
CA ALA A 17 -11.79 -7.59 -10.00
C ALA A 17 -10.74 -8.29 -10.88
N LYS A 18 -10.51 -9.60 -10.70
CA LYS A 18 -9.41 -10.36 -11.33
C LYS A 18 -9.28 -10.09 -12.83
N ARG A 19 -10.37 -10.19 -13.60
CA ARG A 19 -10.35 -9.96 -15.06
C ARG A 19 -9.88 -8.56 -15.44
N LEU A 20 -10.30 -7.54 -14.69
CA LEU A 20 -9.89 -6.15 -14.92
C LEU A 20 -8.40 -5.98 -14.61
N ILE A 21 -7.94 -6.56 -13.50
CA ILE A 21 -6.55 -6.46 -13.05
C ILE A 21 -5.61 -7.18 -14.03
N GLU A 22 -5.97 -8.38 -14.49
CA GLU A 22 -5.19 -9.15 -15.48
C GLU A 22 -5.12 -8.42 -16.83
N GLN A 23 -6.21 -7.81 -17.28
CA GLN A 23 -6.26 -7.12 -18.57
C GLN A 23 -5.50 -5.80 -18.57
N HIS A 24 -5.63 -5.00 -17.50
CA HIS A 24 -5.15 -3.62 -17.48
C HIS A 24 -3.88 -3.41 -16.66
N LYS A 25 -3.50 -4.38 -15.83
CA LYS A 25 -2.31 -4.35 -14.98
C LYS A 25 -2.13 -3.01 -14.25
N PRO A 26 -3.19 -2.44 -13.62
CA PRO A 26 -3.12 -1.11 -13.06
C PRO A 26 -2.15 -1.05 -11.87
N ILE A 27 -1.56 0.11 -11.59
CA ILE A 27 -1.01 0.36 -10.25
C ILE A 27 -2.16 0.27 -9.24
N ILE A 28 -1.98 -0.51 -8.17
CA ILE A 28 -2.97 -0.72 -7.12
C ILE A 28 -2.48 -0.08 -5.83
N PHE A 29 -3.33 0.75 -5.21
CA PHE A 29 -3.08 1.30 -3.89
C PHE A 29 -4.09 0.70 -2.91
N ALA A 30 -3.65 -0.15 -1.99
CA ALA A 30 -4.52 -0.93 -1.12
C ALA A 30 -4.25 -0.64 0.35
N GLU A 31 -5.31 -0.46 1.15
CA GLU A 31 -5.18 -0.49 2.61
C GLU A 31 -4.69 -1.87 3.06
N ALA A 32 -3.83 -1.93 4.07
CA ALA A 32 -3.38 -3.18 4.67
C ALA A 32 -3.75 -3.19 6.15
N GLN A 33 -4.73 -4.00 6.52
CA GLN A 33 -5.09 -4.16 7.92
C GLN A 33 -3.97 -4.92 8.64
N PRO A 34 -3.65 -4.58 9.91
CA PRO A 34 -2.63 -5.28 10.68
C PRO A 34 -2.83 -6.80 10.59
N ASP A 35 -4.04 -7.30 10.80
CA ASP A 35 -4.28 -8.74 10.90
C ASP A 35 -4.15 -9.51 9.57
N ASN A 36 -4.27 -8.83 8.41
CA ASN A 36 -4.28 -9.49 7.09
C ASN A 36 -3.14 -9.08 6.14
N ARG A 37 -2.27 -8.15 6.55
CA ARG A 37 -1.24 -7.53 5.69
C ARG A 37 -0.35 -8.53 4.96
N LEU A 38 0.06 -9.62 5.63
CA LEU A 38 0.90 -10.66 5.02
C LEU A 38 0.15 -11.46 3.95
N ASP A 39 -1.11 -11.80 4.21
CA ASP A 39 -1.93 -12.53 3.25
C ASP A 39 -2.24 -11.69 2.02
N LEU A 40 -2.44 -10.38 2.22
CA LEU A 40 -2.61 -9.41 1.14
C LEU A 40 -1.34 -9.31 0.28
N ILE A 41 -0.16 -9.21 0.88
CA ILE A 41 1.13 -9.22 0.15
C ILE A 41 1.28 -10.52 -0.64
N ARG A 42 1.04 -11.69 -0.02
CA ARG A 42 1.06 -12.99 -0.72
C ARG A 42 0.08 -13.04 -1.89
N HIS A 43 -1.06 -12.37 -1.77
CA HIS A 43 -2.04 -12.29 -2.86
C HIS A 43 -1.47 -11.50 -4.03
N PHE A 44 -0.92 -10.33 -3.78
CA PHE A 44 -0.28 -9.52 -4.82
C PHE A 44 0.92 -10.23 -5.47
N GLU A 45 1.79 -10.87 -4.70
CA GLU A 45 2.93 -11.64 -5.22
C GLU A 45 2.45 -12.75 -6.20
N ARG A 46 1.36 -13.46 -5.86
CA ARG A 46 0.74 -14.46 -6.76
C ARG A 46 0.15 -13.87 -8.04
N MET A 47 -0.16 -12.59 -8.04
CA MET A 47 -0.67 -11.85 -9.21
C MET A 47 0.46 -11.17 -10.00
N ASP A 48 1.73 -11.43 -9.64
CA ASP A 48 2.92 -10.83 -10.24
C ASP A 48 3.02 -9.31 -10.01
N TYR A 49 2.60 -8.89 -8.81
CA TYR A 49 2.77 -7.53 -8.31
C TYR A 49 3.87 -7.47 -7.27
N ARG A 50 4.68 -6.41 -7.35
CA ARG A 50 5.61 -5.99 -6.30
C ARG A 50 4.97 -4.89 -5.49
N CYS A 51 4.94 -5.05 -4.18
CA CYS A 51 4.33 -4.08 -3.27
C CYS A 51 5.38 -3.31 -2.48
N TYR A 52 5.01 -2.07 -2.14
CA TYR A 52 5.82 -1.16 -1.36
C TYR A 52 4.95 -0.58 -0.24
N TRP A 53 5.47 -0.55 0.99
CA TRP A 53 4.83 0.11 2.11
C TRP A 53 4.65 1.59 1.83
N PHE A 54 3.42 2.05 2.00
CA PHE A 54 3.04 3.45 2.00
C PHE A 54 2.39 3.78 3.35
N ALA A 55 3.17 3.65 4.42
CA ALA A 55 2.71 3.92 5.78
C ALA A 55 2.85 5.40 6.12
N SER A 56 1.85 5.99 6.77
CA SER A 56 1.88 7.40 7.18
C SER A 56 1.14 7.64 8.50
N HIS A 57 1.51 8.69 9.22
CA HIS A 57 0.71 9.14 10.36
C HIS A 57 -0.65 9.65 9.89
N ARG A 58 -1.71 9.26 10.62
CA ARG A 58 -3.09 9.73 10.38
C ARG A 58 -3.21 11.24 10.42
N TYR A 59 -2.41 11.86 11.27
CA TYR A 59 -2.28 13.31 11.35
C TYR A 59 -1.05 13.80 10.56
N GLN A 60 -1.26 14.86 9.80
CA GLN A 60 -0.22 15.65 9.14
C GLN A 60 -0.41 17.11 9.54
N GLU A 61 0.67 17.81 9.87
CA GLU A 61 0.61 19.23 10.27
C GLU A 61 0.01 20.11 9.16
N ASP A 62 0.35 19.81 7.91
CA ASP A 62 -0.19 20.44 6.70
C ASP A 62 -1.40 19.65 6.16
N ASN A 63 -2.37 19.33 7.03
CA ASN A 63 -3.61 18.68 6.58
C ASN A 63 -4.55 19.66 5.88
N PHE A 64 -5.43 19.13 5.02
CA PHE A 64 -6.38 19.91 4.21
C PHE A 64 -7.23 20.90 5.03
N PHE A 65 -7.64 20.51 6.24
CA PHE A 65 -8.46 21.34 7.11
C PHE A 65 -7.65 22.36 7.94
N ARG A 66 -6.32 22.30 7.89
CA ARG A 66 -5.38 23.14 8.69
C ARG A 66 -5.72 23.15 10.18
N ARG A 67 -6.22 22.04 10.70
CA ARG A 67 -6.58 21.90 12.11
C ARG A 67 -5.52 21.08 12.84
N PRO A 68 -5.09 21.50 14.04
CA PRO A 68 -4.09 20.77 14.82
C PRO A 68 -4.68 19.60 15.61
N GLU A 69 -5.87 19.12 15.27
CA GLU A 69 -6.50 18.01 15.96
C GLU A 69 -5.81 16.70 15.57
N SER A 70 -5.03 16.15 16.52
CA SER A 70 -4.20 14.98 16.29
C SER A 70 -5.02 13.70 16.43
N LEU A 71 -5.24 13.01 15.32
CA LEU A 71 -5.60 11.59 15.34
C LEU A 71 -4.32 10.76 15.49
N SER A 72 -4.20 10.06 16.62
CA SER A 72 -3.09 9.14 16.85
C SER A 72 -3.19 7.89 15.95
N GLY A 73 -2.05 7.36 15.54
CA GLY A 73 -1.96 6.11 14.79
C GLY A 73 -1.25 6.26 13.46
N VAL A 74 -1.10 5.13 12.78
CA VAL A 74 -0.48 5.00 11.47
C VAL A 74 -1.48 4.27 10.58
N ASP A 75 -1.66 4.79 9.37
CA ASP A 75 -2.37 4.06 8.32
C ASP A 75 -1.35 3.28 7.51
N LEU A 76 -1.61 1.99 7.35
CA LEU A 76 -0.79 1.08 6.57
C LEU A 76 -1.43 0.90 5.20
N ASN A 77 -0.71 1.27 4.16
CA ASN A 77 -1.13 1.05 2.79
C ASN A 77 0.01 0.38 2.02
N LEU A 78 -0.35 -0.25 0.90
CA LEU A 78 0.56 -0.83 -0.07
C LEU A 78 0.35 -0.14 -1.42
N ALA A 79 1.44 0.34 -2.01
CA ALA A 79 1.49 0.70 -3.42
C ALA A 79 2.08 -0.49 -4.19
N CYS A 80 1.25 -1.14 -5.00
CA CYS A 80 1.60 -2.36 -5.72
C CYS A 80 1.66 -2.10 -7.23
N PHE A 81 2.77 -2.53 -7.83
CA PHE A 81 3.09 -2.37 -9.23
C PHE A 81 3.21 -3.75 -9.87
N HIS A 82 2.50 -3.98 -10.98
CA HIS A 82 2.70 -5.18 -11.78
C HIS A 82 4.16 -5.26 -12.25
N HIS A 83 4.71 -6.45 -12.44
CA HIS A 83 6.13 -6.63 -12.81
C HIS A 83 6.54 -5.85 -14.07
N ASP A 84 5.62 -5.68 -15.03
CA ASP A 84 5.79 -4.89 -16.26
C ASP A 84 5.96 -3.37 -16.03
N ALA A 85 5.57 -2.87 -14.86
CA ALA A 85 5.69 -1.46 -14.52
C ALA A 85 7.05 -1.18 -13.86
N ALA A 86 7.67 -0.05 -14.22
CA ALA A 86 8.81 0.48 -13.51
C ALA A 86 8.32 1.21 -12.24
N PRO A 87 8.57 0.67 -11.03
CA PRO A 87 8.13 1.32 -9.79
C PRO A 87 8.87 2.64 -9.61
N SER A 88 8.15 3.68 -9.18
CA SER A 88 8.74 4.98 -8.88
C SER A 88 9.25 5.11 -7.43
N LEU A 89 9.05 4.07 -6.61
CA LEU A 89 9.31 4.09 -5.16
C LEU A 89 10.69 3.52 -4.80
N PRO A 90 11.33 4.02 -3.72
CA PRO A 90 12.60 3.47 -3.22
C PRO A 90 12.49 2.00 -2.78
N GLU A 91 13.51 1.19 -3.06
CA GLU A 91 13.56 -0.24 -2.66
C GLU A 91 13.47 -0.47 -1.14
N LYS A 92 13.90 0.50 -0.33
CA LYS A 92 13.75 0.45 1.13
C LYS A 92 12.29 0.40 1.60
N LEU A 93 11.35 0.72 0.73
CA LEU A 93 9.91 0.59 1.00
C LEU A 93 9.35 -0.76 0.58
N SER A 94 10.14 -1.66 -0.04
CA SER A 94 9.63 -2.96 -0.51
C SER A 94 8.93 -3.71 0.62
N ALA A 95 7.76 -4.26 0.30
CA ALA A 95 6.95 -5.07 1.18
C ALA A 95 7.00 -6.52 0.68
N SER A 96 7.49 -7.41 1.54
CA SER A 96 7.55 -8.84 1.28
C SER A 96 7.08 -9.62 2.50
N VAL A 97 6.74 -10.89 2.30
CA VAL A 97 6.41 -11.80 3.40
C VAL A 97 7.55 -12.03 4.38
N ASP A 98 8.79 -11.81 3.94
CA ASP A 98 10.00 -11.96 4.74
C ASP A 98 10.42 -10.64 5.42
N SER A 99 9.68 -9.56 5.19
CA SER A 99 9.95 -8.26 5.80
C SER A 99 9.72 -8.29 7.31
N ASN A 100 10.60 -7.63 8.07
CA ASN A 100 10.40 -7.46 9.50
C ASN A 100 9.22 -6.51 9.76
N LEU A 101 8.09 -7.06 10.19
CA LEU A 101 6.87 -6.28 10.42
C LEU A 101 6.90 -5.45 11.70
N ASP A 102 7.89 -5.65 12.56
CA ASP A 102 8.15 -4.75 13.70
C ASP A 102 8.71 -3.41 13.23
N PHE A 103 9.16 -3.32 11.96
CA PHE A 103 9.70 -2.12 11.35
C PHE A 103 9.10 -1.89 9.96
N ILE A 104 7.95 -1.21 9.92
CA ILE A 104 7.38 -0.69 8.67
C ILE A 104 7.86 0.74 8.46
N PRO A 105 8.55 1.05 7.35
CA PRO A 105 9.04 2.40 7.10
C PRO A 105 7.89 3.38 6.86
N LEU A 106 7.90 4.49 7.59
CA LEU A 106 7.02 5.61 7.31
C LEU A 106 7.51 6.35 6.06
N VAL A 107 6.57 6.70 5.19
CA VAL A 107 6.84 7.54 4.04
C VAL A 107 7.01 8.98 4.53
N THR A 108 8.15 9.58 4.19
CA THR A 108 8.40 11.01 4.40
C THR A 108 8.34 11.74 3.05
N ARG A 109 8.09 13.06 3.08
CA ARG A 109 8.05 13.89 1.85
C ARG A 109 9.36 13.81 1.06
N GLU A 110 10.49 13.83 1.76
CA GLU A 110 11.84 13.68 1.18
C GLU A 110 12.01 12.38 0.38
N MET A 111 11.27 11.32 0.73
CA MET A 111 11.32 10.04 0.01
C MET A 111 10.50 10.03 -1.28
N LEU A 112 9.58 10.99 -1.44
CA LEU A 112 8.69 11.10 -2.59
C LEU A 112 9.13 12.20 -3.58
N GLU A 113 9.90 13.18 -3.10
CA GLU A 113 10.49 14.24 -3.92
C GLU A 113 11.71 13.68 -4.67
N ARG A 114 11.68 13.77 -6.00
CA ARG A 114 12.77 13.39 -6.92
C ARG A 114 13.46 14.63 -7.46
#